data_AF-B0VJM6-F1
#
_entry.id   AF-B0VJM6-F1
#
_cell.length_a   1.000
_cell.length_b   1.000
_cell.length_c   1.000
_cell.angle_alpha   90.00
_cell.angle_beta   90.00
_cell.angle_gamma   90.00
#
_symmetry.space_group_name_H-M   'P 1'
#
loop_
_entity.id
_entity.type
_entity.pdbx_description
1 polymer ?
#
loop_
_entity_poly.entity_id
_entity_poly.type
_entity_poly.pdbx_seq_one_letter_code
_entity_poly.pdbx_strand_id
1 'polypeptide(L)'
;MKKKIVYALLIVALLGIFSCDRFDHNFKPLEQVDFNAELFSPLEEAFNTASAEDLSTVMAFYAEDYKHYGITKSEWEAILYNLLSGINNPVIDVILITATLQNETNALANWRLTISDSRKNVIADSLYTGERLRKENGKWLLRGNQCGCDPSAPTQKVIVEYVTNVGCSYCPAVENLLHDLSSQYGNDFIYLTHQLSGPVAFNDPLYAYYSAYSAPVSIIQGKHKLVGGNQETLSQYPYIVQSELELLSQMDYSVLNATVEGINISGSVKLTPLSTSFNQEELILNLAVIDLVSTALNAEGEHLTNVVIGRKRIDISEVDLSNPVAFEFSANVTIPEDAALVIFAQKTPATFANNAIIYSGLQYPLAVKKGGSQ
;
A
#
# COMPACT_ATOMS: atom_id res chain seq x y z
N MET A 1 57.43 12.58 1.52
CA MET A 1 56.07 12.87 2.03
C MET A 1 55.24 13.75 1.11
N LYS A 2 55.71 14.93 0.69
CA LYS A 2 54.93 15.87 -0.15
C LYS A 2 54.33 15.27 -1.43
N LYS A 3 55.06 14.42 -2.17
CA LYS A 3 54.54 13.79 -3.41
C LYS A 3 53.37 12.82 -3.16
N LYS A 4 53.37 12.05 -2.07
CA LYS A 4 52.28 11.10 -1.74
C LYS A 4 51.00 11.82 -1.33
N ILE A 5 51.12 12.97 -0.67
CA ILE A 5 49.99 13.84 -0.29
C ILE A 5 49.36 14.47 -1.54
N VAL A 6 50.19 14.89 -2.51
CA VAL A 6 49.69 15.43 -3.79
C VAL A 6 48.94 14.35 -4.58
N TYR A 7 49.44 13.11 -4.64
CA TYR A 7 48.70 12.02 -5.30
C TYR A 7 47.39 11.65 -4.59
N ALA A 8 47.37 11.66 -3.25
CA ALA A 8 46.16 11.41 -2.48
C ALA A 8 45.11 12.51 -2.71
N LEU A 9 45.52 13.78 -2.73
CA LEU A 9 44.63 14.91 -3.04
C LEU A 9 44.12 14.88 -4.49
N LEU A 10 44.95 14.44 -5.44
CA LEU A 10 44.54 14.29 -6.83
C LEU A 10 43.49 13.19 -7.00
N ILE A 11 43.64 12.06 -6.27
CA ILE A 11 42.68 10.95 -6.27
C ILE A 11 41.37 11.37 -5.62
N VAL A 12 41.41 12.11 -4.51
CA VAL A 12 40.20 12.64 -3.85
C VAL A 12 39.49 13.67 -4.74
N ALA A 13 40.24 14.53 -5.44
CA ALA A 13 39.67 15.46 -6.40
C ALA A 13 39.05 14.73 -7.62
N LEU A 14 39.71 13.71 -8.14
CA LEU A 14 39.17 12.87 -9.22
C LEU A 14 37.90 12.13 -8.78
N LEU A 15 37.87 11.57 -7.57
CA LEU A 15 36.67 10.95 -7.00
C LEU A 15 35.52 11.95 -6.83
N GLY A 16 35.82 13.21 -6.50
CA GLY A 16 34.83 14.29 -6.40
C GLY A 16 34.22 14.73 -7.74
N ILE A 17 34.95 14.56 -8.84
CA ILE A 17 34.44 14.89 -10.20
C ILE A 17 33.57 13.75 -10.76
N PHE A 18 33.79 12.51 -10.31
CA PHE A 18 32.95 11.36 -10.68
C PHE A 18 31.82 11.05 -9.67
N SER A 19 31.77 11.73 -8.51
CA SER A 19 30.72 11.55 -7.49
C SER A 19 29.57 12.54 -7.61
N CYS A 20 29.73 13.61 -8.37
CA CYS A 20 28.63 14.50 -8.73
C CYS A 20 28.16 14.07 -10.12
N ASP A 21 26.89 13.66 -10.23
CA ASP A 21 26.21 13.28 -11.48
C ASP A 21 26.28 11.78 -11.87
N ARG A 22 25.96 10.88 -10.92
CA ARG A 22 25.60 9.48 -11.24
C ARG A 22 24.08 9.28 -11.39
N PHE A 23 23.29 10.26 -10.97
CA PHE A 23 21.85 10.23 -11.14
C PHE A 23 21.51 11.11 -12.33
N ASP A 24 21.32 10.47 -13.47
CA ASP A 24 20.73 11.09 -14.64
C ASP A 24 19.29 11.48 -14.26
N HIS A 25 19.11 12.68 -13.71
CA HIS A 25 17.79 13.19 -13.36
C HIS A 25 17.12 13.65 -14.65
N ASN A 26 16.62 12.69 -15.43
CA ASN A 26 15.64 13.00 -16.46
C ASN A 26 14.32 13.34 -15.76
N PHE A 27 14.20 14.60 -15.31
CA PHE A 27 12.91 15.25 -15.05
C PHE A 27 12.16 15.51 -16.38
N LYS A 28 12.18 14.53 -17.29
CA LYS A 28 11.29 14.56 -18.43
C LYS A 28 9.90 14.35 -17.87
N PRO A 29 8.94 15.26 -18.12
CA PRO A 29 7.55 14.94 -17.85
C PRO A 29 7.27 13.58 -18.50
N LEU A 30 6.65 12.67 -17.74
CA LEU A 30 6.27 11.37 -18.28
C LEU A 30 5.51 11.61 -19.58
N GLU A 31 5.89 10.87 -20.62
CA GLU A 31 5.24 10.99 -21.92
C GLU A 31 3.73 10.83 -21.73
N GLN A 32 2.96 11.78 -22.26
CA GLN A 32 1.51 11.73 -22.13
C GLN A 32 1.00 10.54 -22.94
N VAL A 33 0.55 9.51 -22.23
CA VAL A 33 -0.06 8.31 -22.84
C VAL A 33 -1.54 8.57 -23.05
N ASP A 34 -2.01 8.40 -24.29
CA ASP A 34 -3.44 8.35 -24.60
C ASP A 34 -3.96 6.94 -24.35
N PHE A 35 -4.39 6.67 -23.11
CA PHE A 35 -4.93 5.36 -22.73
C PHE A 35 -6.20 4.98 -23.47
N ASN A 36 -6.96 5.96 -23.99
CA ASN A 36 -8.14 5.64 -24.78
C ASN A 36 -7.72 5.00 -26.11
N ALA A 37 -6.75 5.61 -26.80
CA ALA A 37 -6.19 5.08 -28.04
C ALA A 37 -5.37 3.79 -27.83
N GLU A 38 -4.58 3.70 -26.76
CA GLU A 38 -3.66 2.58 -26.55
C GLU A 38 -4.30 1.34 -25.91
N LEU A 39 -5.43 1.48 -25.21
CA LEU A 39 -6.05 0.38 -24.45
C LEU A 39 -7.57 0.30 -24.61
N PHE A 40 -8.32 1.34 -24.24
CA PHE A 40 -9.77 1.21 -24.04
C PHE A 40 -10.57 1.13 -25.34
N SER A 41 -10.21 1.88 -26.40
CA SER A 41 -10.85 1.74 -27.71
C SER A 41 -10.50 0.40 -28.40
N PRO A 42 -9.25 -0.07 -28.41
CA PRO A 42 -8.94 -1.41 -28.90
C PRO A 42 -9.64 -2.53 -28.10
N LEU A 43 -9.81 -2.37 -26.79
CA LEU A 43 -10.56 -3.30 -25.96
C LEU A 43 -12.06 -3.33 -26.34
N GLU A 44 -12.66 -2.17 -26.60
CA GLU A 44 -14.04 -2.07 -27.11
C GLU A 44 -14.21 -2.81 -28.44
N GLU A 45 -13.27 -2.61 -29.37
CA GLU A 45 -13.27 -3.29 -30.66
C GLU A 45 -13.14 -4.82 -30.50
N ALA A 46 -12.27 -5.27 -29.59
CA ALA A 46 -12.11 -6.68 -29.28
C ALA A 46 -13.41 -7.28 -28.71
N PHE A 47 -14.09 -6.57 -27.81
CA PHE A 47 -15.39 -7.00 -27.28
C PHE A 47 -16.46 -7.12 -28.38
N ASN A 48 -16.54 -6.14 -29.28
CA ASN A 48 -17.55 -6.14 -30.34
C ASN A 48 -17.25 -7.09 -31.51
N THR A 49 -16.04 -7.65 -31.59
CA THR A 49 -15.65 -8.64 -32.60
C THR A 49 -15.57 -10.07 -32.06
N ALA A 50 -15.43 -10.22 -30.74
CA ALA A 50 -15.42 -11.53 -30.08
C ALA A 50 -16.81 -12.20 -30.10
N SER A 51 -16.79 -13.52 -29.96
CA SER A 51 -18.01 -14.31 -29.74
C SER A 51 -18.02 -14.85 -28.32
N ALA A 52 -19.19 -15.22 -27.80
CA ALA A 52 -19.26 -15.85 -26.48
C ALA A 52 -18.37 -17.11 -26.40
N GLU A 53 -18.23 -17.87 -27.49
CA GLU A 53 -17.43 -19.10 -27.56
C GLU A 53 -15.92 -18.86 -27.69
N ASP A 54 -15.49 -17.65 -28.07
CA ASP A 54 -14.09 -17.28 -28.22
C ASP A 54 -13.86 -15.84 -27.76
N LEU A 55 -13.41 -15.73 -26.50
CA LEU A 55 -13.05 -14.47 -25.84
C LEU A 55 -11.55 -14.21 -25.88
N SER A 56 -10.75 -15.01 -26.58
CA SER A 56 -9.29 -14.93 -26.54
C SER A 56 -8.74 -13.55 -26.90
N THR A 57 -9.37 -12.86 -27.86
CA THR A 57 -9.00 -11.50 -28.28
C THR A 57 -9.29 -10.45 -27.20
N VAL A 58 -10.36 -10.63 -26.42
CA VAL A 58 -10.67 -9.78 -25.26
C VAL A 58 -9.71 -10.09 -24.12
N MET A 59 -9.50 -11.37 -23.80
CA MET A 59 -8.65 -11.79 -22.69
C MET A 59 -7.17 -11.45 -22.91
N ALA A 60 -6.74 -11.16 -24.14
CA ALA A 60 -5.41 -10.65 -24.44
C ALA A 60 -5.12 -9.25 -23.88
N PHE A 61 -6.15 -8.48 -23.51
CA PHE A 61 -6.01 -7.17 -22.87
C PHE A 61 -5.91 -7.26 -21.33
N TYR A 62 -6.04 -8.45 -20.77
CA TYR A 62 -5.93 -8.69 -19.33
C TYR A 62 -4.56 -9.32 -19.03
N ALA A 63 -3.83 -8.78 -18.06
CA ALA A 63 -2.58 -9.35 -17.58
C ALA A 63 -2.80 -10.74 -17.01
N GLU A 64 -1.80 -11.63 -17.08
CA GLU A 64 -1.92 -13.00 -16.57
C GLU A 64 -2.25 -13.05 -15.07
N ASP A 65 -1.77 -12.06 -14.31
CA ASP A 65 -2.05 -11.89 -12.88
C ASP A 65 -3.27 -10.96 -12.61
N TYR A 66 -4.15 -10.77 -13.59
CA TYR A 66 -5.34 -9.96 -13.43
C TYR A 66 -6.20 -10.46 -12.27
N LYS A 67 -6.50 -9.54 -11.34
CA LYS A 67 -7.39 -9.77 -10.19
C LYS A 67 -8.12 -8.49 -9.83
N HIS A 68 -9.44 -8.45 -9.96
CA HIS A 68 -10.26 -7.29 -9.62
C HIS A 68 -11.32 -7.69 -8.58
N TYR A 69 -11.22 -7.16 -7.35
CA TYR A 69 -12.01 -7.60 -6.19
C TYR A 69 -12.08 -9.13 -6.06
N GLY A 70 -10.93 -9.79 -6.16
CA GLY A 70 -10.75 -11.23 -6.06
C GLY A 70 -11.09 -12.02 -7.31
N ILE A 71 -11.77 -11.43 -8.29
CA ILE A 71 -12.09 -12.09 -9.55
C ILE A 71 -10.83 -12.15 -10.41
N THR A 72 -10.33 -13.37 -10.62
CA THR A 72 -9.15 -13.65 -11.46
C THR A 72 -9.47 -13.54 -12.95
N LYS A 73 -8.42 -13.50 -13.80
CA LYS A 73 -8.56 -13.50 -15.27
C LYS A 73 -9.49 -14.61 -15.78
N SER A 74 -9.28 -15.85 -15.33
CA SER A 74 -10.05 -17.02 -15.76
C SER A 74 -11.50 -16.98 -15.27
N GLU A 75 -11.75 -16.47 -14.06
CA GLU A 75 -13.11 -16.31 -13.54
C GLU A 75 -13.85 -15.22 -14.27
N TRP A 76 -13.18 -14.11 -14.59
CA TRP A 76 -13.74 -13.04 -15.40
C TRP A 76 -14.11 -13.52 -16.81
N GLU A 77 -13.25 -14.30 -17.45
CA GLU A 77 -13.56 -14.94 -18.74
C GLU A 77 -14.83 -15.80 -18.66
N ALA A 78 -14.98 -16.59 -17.60
CA ALA A 78 -16.17 -17.41 -17.38
C ALA A 78 -17.43 -16.57 -17.12
N ILE A 79 -17.32 -15.43 -16.42
CA ILE A 79 -18.42 -14.48 -16.21
C ILE A 79 -18.83 -13.86 -17.55
N LEU A 80 -17.87 -13.39 -18.35
CA LEU A 80 -18.13 -12.85 -19.69
C LEU A 80 -18.79 -13.88 -20.60
N TYR A 81 -18.31 -15.11 -20.60
CA TYR A 81 -18.94 -16.23 -21.33
C TYR A 81 -20.42 -16.34 -20.95
N ASN A 82 -20.73 -16.38 -19.66
CA ASN A 82 -22.11 -16.53 -19.17
C ASN A 82 -22.99 -15.32 -19.49
N LEU A 83 -22.44 -14.10 -19.42
CA LEU A 83 -23.17 -12.88 -19.77
C LEU A 83 -23.52 -12.86 -21.26
N LEU A 84 -22.58 -13.25 -22.12
CA LEU A 84 -22.74 -13.18 -23.57
C LEU A 84 -23.50 -14.40 -24.14
N SER A 85 -23.45 -15.53 -23.45
CA SER A 85 -24.15 -16.76 -23.83
C SER A 85 -25.66 -16.59 -23.76
N GLY A 86 -26.29 -16.48 -24.93
CA GLY A 86 -27.75 -16.31 -25.06
C GLY A 86 -28.19 -14.90 -25.45
N ILE A 87 -27.27 -13.96 -25.65
CA ILE A 87 -27.56 -12.64 -26.21
C ILE A 87 -27.31 -12.67 -27.72
N ASN A 88 -28.35 -12.38 -28.50
CA ASN A 88 -28.18 -12.17 -29.94
C ASN A 88 -27.67 -10.75 -30.21
N ASN A 89 -26.47 -10.66 -30.81
CA ASN A 89 -25.80 -9.41 -31.18
C ASN A 89 -25.67 -8.42 -30.00
N PRO A 90 -24.88 -8.75 -28.96
CA PRO A 90 -24.61 -7.82 -27.88
C PRO A 90 -23.94 -6.55 -28.41
N VAL A 91 -24.30 -5.39 -27.84
CA VAL A 91 -23.59 -4.13 -28.04
C VAL A 91 -22.80 -3.87 -26.77
N ILE A 92 -21.48 -3.72 -26.91
CA ILE A 92 -20.58 -3.55 -25.77
C ILE A 92 -19.91 -2.18 -25.87
N ASP A 93 -20.11 -1.36 -24.86
CA ASP A 93 -19.47 -0.05 -24.73
C ASP A 93 -18.39 -0.10 -23.63
N VAL A 94 -17.19 0.39 -23.96
CA VAL A 94 -16.05 0.48 -23.02
C VAL A 94 -15.64 1.95 -22.91
N ILE A 95 -15.90 2.55 -21.76
CA ILE A 95 -15.70 3.99 -21.55
C ILE A 95 -14.60 4.21 -20.52
N LEU A 96 -13.49 4.81 -20.95
CA LEU A 96 -12.52 5.39 -20.03
C LEU A 96 -13.10 6.64 -19.36
N ILE A 97 -13.10 6.69 -18.03
CA ILE A 97 -13.58 7.84 -17.24
C ILE A 97 -12.39 8.74 -16.88
N THR A 98 -11.37 8.16 -16.26
CA THR A 98 -10.13 8.86 -15.87
C THR A 98 -8.96 7.90 -15.94
N ALA A 99 -7.78 8.39 -16.31
CA ALA A 99 -6.53 7.67 -16.14
C ALA A 99 -5.43 8.58 -15.59
N THR A 100 -4.53 8.02 -14.79
CA THR A 100 -3.36 8.72 -14.25
C THR A 100 -2.15 7.81 -14.39
N LEU A 101 -1.19 8.23 -15.22
CA LEU A 101 0.09 7.56 -15.38
C LEU A 101 0.90 7.72 -14.08
N GLN A 102 1.36 6.61 -13.52
CA GLN A 102 2.16 6.61 -12.29
C GLN A 102 3.65 6.54 -12.60
N ASN A 103 4.04 5.75 -13.59
CA ASN A 103 5.39 5.66 -14.15
C ASN A 103 5.34 5.07 -15.57
N GLU A 104 6.49 4.86 -16.21
CA GLU A 104 6.59 4.36 -17.60
C GLU A 104 5.89 3.02 -17.85
N THR A 105 5.61 2.24 -16.81
CA THR A 105 5.03 0.89 -16.92
C THR A 105 3.76 0.68 -16.11
N ASN A 106 3.27 1.68 -15.36
CA ASN A 106 2.10 1.55 -14.50
C ASN A 106 1.19 2.79 -14.57
N ALA A 107 -0.11 2.56 -14.52
CA ALA A 107 -1.12 3.60 -14.42
C ALA A 107 -2.34 3.14 -13.63
N LEU A 108 -3.16 4.09 -13.22
CA LEU A 108 -4.47 3.84 -12.62
C LEU A 108 -5.57 4.39 -13.52
N ALA A 109 -6.64 3.62 -13.71
CA ALA A 109 -7.79 4.02 -14.48
C ALA A 109 -9.11 3.77 -13.72
N ASN A 110 -10.10 4.59 -14.02
CA ASN A 110 -11.50 4.29 -13.75
C ASN A 110 -12.20 4.17 -15.10
N TRP A 111 -12.96 3.12 -15.29
CA TRP A 111 -13.61 2.84 -16.57
C TRP A 111 -14.93 2.11 -16.36
N ARG A 112 -15.76 2.05 -17.40
CA ARG A 112 -17.09 1.45 -17.36
C ARG A 112 -17.27 0.48 -18.52
N LEU A 113 -17.79 -0.70 -18.23
CA LEU A 113 -18.22 -1.69 -19.20
C LEU A 113 -19.75 -1.74 -19.21
N THR A 114 -20.36 -1.51 -20.36
CA THR A 114 -21.81 -1.67 -20.54
C THR A 114 -22.06 -2.72 -21.61
N ILE A 115 -22.89 -3.71 -21.30
CA ILE A 115 -23.32 -4.75 -22.24
C ILE A 115 -24.83 -4.60 -22.40
N SER A 116 -25.28 -4.43 -23.63
CA SER A 116 -26.69 -4.30 -23.97
C SER A 116 -27.10 -5.29 -25.05
N ASP A 117 -28.40 -5.58 -25.17
CA ASP A 117 -28.94 -6.28 -26.34
C ASP A 117 -29.02 -5.36 -27.57
N SER A 118 -29.37 -5.95 -28.72
CA SER A 118 -29.63 -5.23 -29.98
C SER A 118 -30.76 -4.18 -29.91
N ARG A 119 -31.57 -4.16 -28.84
CA ARG A 119 -32.63 -3.17 -28.58
C ARG A 119 -32.19 -2.11 -27.57
N LYS A 120 -30.91 -2.11 -27.16
CA LYS A 120 -30.31 -1.24 -26.14
C LYS A 120 -30.87 -1.43 -24.73
N ASN A 121 -31.43 -2.60 -24.42
CA ASN A 121 -31.69 -2.95 -23.02
C ASN A 121 -30.35 -3.32 -22.38
N VAL A 122 -30.03 -2.64 -21.27
CA VAL A 122 -28.80 -2.90 -20.51
C VAL A 122 -28.92 -4.24 -19.79
N ILE A 123 -27.95 -5.11 -20.01
CA ILE A 123 -27.85 -6.45 -19.43
C ILE A 123 -26.84 -6.44 -18.29
N ALA A 124 -25.70 -5.80 -18.51
CA ALA A 124 -24.68 -5.59 -17.49
C ALA A 124 -24.13 -4.17 -17.60
N ASP A 125 -23.86 -3.57 -16.46
CA ASP A 125 -23.30 -2.24 -16.34
C ASP A 125 -22.37 -2.22 -15.14
N SER A 126 -21.07 -2.25 -15.42
CA SER A 126 -20.02 -2.44 -14.43
C SER A 126 -19.09 -1.23 -14.41
N LEU A 127 -18.97 -0.60 -13.25
CA LEU A 127 -18.02 0.47 -12.99
C LEU A 127 -16.78 -0.12 -12.32
N TYR A 128 -15.64 0.03 -12.97
CA TYR A 128 -14.34 -0.39 -12.46
C TYR A 128 -13.60 0.83 -11.90
N THR A 129 -13.34 0.80 -10.60
CA THR A 129 -12.60 1.86 -9.90
C THR A 129 -11.25 1.36 -9.43
N GLY A 130 -10.22 2.20 -9.57
CA GLY A 130 -8.86 1.85 -9.19
C GLY A 130 -8.28 0.70 -10.01
N GLU A 131 -8.68 0.59 -11.28
CA GLU A 131 -8.12 -0.39 -12.20
C GLU A 131 -6.62 -0.11 -12.40
N ARG A 132 -5.76 -1.07 -12.06
CA ARG A 132 -4.34 -0.93 -12.34
C ARG A 132 -4.07 -1.35 -13.78
N LEU A 133 -3.30 -0.54 -14.48
CA LEU A 133 -2.80 -0.82 -15.82
C LEU A 133 -1.31 -1.10 -15.73
N ARG A 134 -0.84 -2.12 -16.46
CA ARG A 134 0.58 -2.46 -16.54
C ARG A 134 1.03 -2.56 -17.98
N LYS A 135 2.20 -1.99 -18.30
CA LYS A 135 2.84 -2.12 -19.61
C LYS A 135 3.72 -3.36 -19.63
N GLU A 136 3.36 -4.33 -20.44
CA GLU A 136 4.11 -5.57 -20.65
C GLU A 136 4.41 -5.74 -22.14
N ASN A 137 5.67 -5.99 -22.48
CA ASN A 137 6.11 -6.15 -23.88
C ASN A 137 5.64 -5.01 -24.81
N GLY A 138 5.61 -3.77 -24.29
CA GLY A 138 5.20 -2.58 -25.03
C GLY A 138 3.68 -2.35 -25.12
N LYS A 139 2.85 -3.20 -24.51
CA LYS A 139 1.39 -3.08 -24.52
C LYS A 139 0.83 -2.83 -23.12
N TRP A 140 -0.16 -1.95 -23.02
CA TRP A 140 -0.89 -1.76 -21.77
C TRP A 140 -1.93 -2.86 -21.59
N LEU A 141 -2.01 -3.41 -20.38
CA LEU A 141 -2.92 -4.46 -19.99
C LEU A 141 -3.68 -4.05 -18.73
N LEU A 142 -4.93 -4.48 -18.63
CA LEU A 142 -5.72 -4.43 -17.41
C LEU A 142 -5.14 -5.43 -16.43
N ARG A 143 -4.82 -5.00 -15.21
CA ARG A 143 -4.28 -5.86 -14.15
C ARG A 143 -5.27 -6.07 -13.00
N GLY A 144 -6.42 -5.41 -12.99
CA GLY A 144 -7.34 -5.52 -11.86
C GLY A 144 -6.94 -4.54 -10.75
N ASN A 145 -7.86 -4.20 -9.85
CA ASN A 145 -7.52 -3.40 -8.67
C ASN A 145 -6.70 -4.17 -7.62
N GLN A 146 -6.32 -5.42 -7.92
CA GLN A 146 -5.46 -6.30 -7.12
C GLN A 146 -5.98 -6.59 -5.71
N CYS A 147 -7.16 -6.08 -5.34
CA CYS A 147 -7.85 -6.44 -4.12
C CYS A 147 -8.22 -7.91 -4.20
N GLY A 148 -7.79 -8.72 -3.22
CA GLY A 148 -8.19 -10.11 -3.07
C GLY A 148 -9.50 -10.18 -2.30
N CYS A 149 -10.63 -10.29 -2.99
CA CYS A 149 -11.90 -10.60 -2.34
C CYS A 149 -12.42 -11.92 -2.89
N ASP A 150 -12.06 -13.05 -2.25
CA ASP A 150 -13.13 -14.02 -2.01
C ASP A 150 -13.98 -13.37 -0.90
N PRO A 151 -15.25 -12.99 -1.15
CA PRO A 151 -16.09 -12.42 -0.12
C PRO A 151 -16.28 -13.34 1.10
N SER A 152 -15.83 -14.60 1.03
CA SER A 152 -15.82 -15.55 2.15
C SER A 152 -14.53 -15.60 2.98
N ALA A 153 -13.40 -15.04 2.49
CA ALA A 153 -12.13 -15.03 3.24
C ALA A 153 -11.26 -13.80 2.89
N PRO A 154 -11.23 -12.74 3.72
CA PRO A 154 -10.42 -11.56 3.45
C PRO A 154 -8.92 -11.89 3.45
N THR A 155 -8.18 -11.35 2.50
CA THR A 155 -6.71 -11.49 2.44
C THR A 155 -6.03 -10.69 3.55
N GLN A 156 -4.91 -11.20 4.03
CA GLN A 156 -4.06 -10.52 4.99
C GLN A 156 -3.52 -9.21 4.40
N LYS A 157 -3.55 -8.13 5.19
CA LYS A 157 -2.79 -6.92 4.87
C LYS A 157 -1.40 -7.00 5.48
N VAL A 158 -0.44 -6.37 4.81
CA VAL A 158 0.94 -6.26 5.28
C VAL A 158 1.15 -4.92 5.95
N ILE A 159 1.64 -4.98 7.19
CA ILE A 159 2.08 -3.81 7.94
C ILE A 159 3.60 -3.83 8.07
N VAL A 160 4.22 -2.70 7.73
CA VAL A 160 5.67 -2.48 7.90
C VAL A 160 5.90 -1.33 8.87
N GLU A 161 6.54 -1.61 10.00
CA GLU A 161 7.02 -0.57 10.91
C GLU A 161 8.46 -0.22 10.54
N TYR A 162 8.68 0.96 9.97
CA TYR A 162 9.97 1.43 9.46
C TYR A 162 10.57 2.49 10.38
N VAL A 163 11.74 2.20 10.94
CA VAL A 163 12.50 3.09 11.80
C VAL A 163 13.58 3.79 10.99
N THR A 164 13.53 5.11 10.98
CA THR A 164 14.43 6.01 10.24
C THR A 164 14.92 7.16 11.13
N ASN A 165 15.73 8.06 10.57
CA ASN A 165 16.12 9.28 11.23
C ASN A 165 16.46 10.39 10.21
N VAL A 166 16.23 11.64 10.60
CA VAL A 166 16.66 12.82 9.85
C VAL A 166 18.17 12.76 9.61
N GLY A 167 18.60 12.90 8.35
CA GLY A 167 20.01 12.88 7.95
C GLY A 167 20.63 11.49 7.75
N CYS A 168 19.83 10.42 7.80
CA CYS A 168 20.29 9.07 7.49
C CYS A 168 20.50 8.90 5.97
N SER A 169 21.75 8.75 5.52
CA SER A 169 22.10 8.63 4.09
C SER A 169 21.64 7.35 3.40
N TYR A 170 21.30 6.30 4.15
CA TYR A 170 20.86 5.00 3.61
C TYR A 170 19.35 4.79 3.71
N CYS A 171 18.65 5.70 4.39
CA CYS A 171 17.21 5.64 4.62
C CYS A 171 16.37 5.95 3.36
N PRO A 172 16.77 6.90 2.47
CA PRO A 172 16.03 7.18 1.24
C PRO A 172 15.81 5.95 0.36
N ALA A 173 16.79 5.03 0.29
CA ALA A 173 16.65 3.81 -0.49
C ALA A 173 15.54 2.88 0.04
N VAL A 174 15.36 2.81 1.36
CA VAL A 174 14.26 2.05 1.97
C VAL A 174 12.94 2.80 1.81
N GLU A 175 12.95 4.12 1.99
CA GLU A 175 11.77 4.98 1.78
C GLU A 175 11.21 4.82 0.37
N ASN A 176 12.04 4.94 -0.66
CA ASN A 176 11.63 4.76 -2.05
C ASN A 176 11.02 3.37 -2.31
N LEU A 177 11.65 2.31 -1.76
CA LEU A 177 11.11 0.96 -1.88
C LEU A 177 9.75 0.81 -1.18
N LEU A 178 9.54 1.41 -0.02
CA LEU A 178 8.25 1.38 0.67
C LEU A 178 7.18 2.16 -0.09
N HIS A 179 7.54 3.27 -0.75
CA HIS A 179 6.64 4.00 -1.65
C HIS A 179 6.26 3.14 -2.87
N ASP A 180 7.22 2.46 -3.49
CA ASP A 180 6.98 1.56 -4.61
C ASP A 180 6.03 0.41 -4.21
N LEU A 181 6.26 -0.21 -3.05
CA LEU A 181 5.41 -1.28 -2.52
C LEU A 181 4.00 -0.76 -2.17
N SER A 182 3.89 0.43 -1.59
CA SER A 182 2.60 1.06 -1.31
C SER A 182 1.85 1.40 -2.60
N SER A 183 2.53 1.87 -3.64
CA SER A 183 1.93 2.09 -4.97
C SER A 183 1.47 0.77 -5.60
N GLN A 184 2.31 -0.26 -5.53
CA GLN A 184 2.04 -1.59 -6.09
C GLN A 184 0.83 -2.26 -5.43
N TYR A 185 0.79 -2.30 -4.09
CA TYR A 185 -0.18 -3.08 -3.32
C TYR A 185 -1.33 -2.24 -2.73
N GLY A 186 -1.24 -0.92 -2.75
CA GLY A 186 -2.29 0.00 -2.28
C GLY A 186 -2.75 -0.32 -0.87
N ASN A 187 -4.06 -0.45 -0.68
CA ASN A 187 -4.69 -0.67 0.63
C ASN A 187 -4.32 -1.99 1.32
N ASP A 188 -3.66 -2.92 0.61
CA ASP A 188 -3.19 -4.20 1.17
C ASP A 188 -1.78 -4.07 1.79
N PHE A 189 -1.11 -2.93 1.59
CA PHE A 189 0.19 -2.62 2.17
C PHE A 189 0.16 -1.29 2.91
N ILE A 190 0.45 -1.33 4.21
CA ILE A 190 0.51 -0.16 5.09
C ILE A 190 1.92 -0.10 5.67
N TYR A 191 2.56 1.05 5.62
CA TYR A 191 3.81 1.26 6.33
C TYR A 191 3.72 2.46 7.26
N LEU A 192 4.47 2.40 8.36
CA LEU A 192 4.53 3.39 9.41
C LEU A 192 5.96 3.86 9.57
N THR A 193 6.20 5.17 9.46
CA THR A 193 7.53 5.77 9.57
C THR A 193 7.76 6.28 10.98
N HIS A 194 8.68 5.66 11.71
CA HIS A 194 9.09 6.02 13.06
C HIS A 194 10.41 6.79 13.02
N GLN A 195 10.45 7.98 13.64
CA GLN A 195 11.65 8.81 13.71
C GLN A 195 12.38 8.62 15.04
N LEU A 196 13.67 8.29 14.98
CA LEU A 196 14.54 8.19 16.16
C LEU A 196 14.96 9.58 16.69
N SER A 197 15.04 10.59 15.82
CA SER A 197 15.32 11.97 16.22
C SER A 197 14.69 12.98 15.26
N GLY A 198 14.73 14.26 15.61
CA GLY A 198 14.08 15.32 14.85
C GLY A 198 12.75 15.77 15.46
N PRO A 199 12.00 16.65 14.78
CA PRO A 199 10.87 17.39 15.37
C PRO A 199 9.63 16.54 15.66
N VAL A 200 9.52 15.38 15.03
CA VAL A 200 8.38 14.45 15.15
C VAL A 200 8.77 13.14 15.86
N ALA A 201 10.01 13.06 16.36
CA ALA A 201 10.50 11.87 17.06
C ALA A 201 9.94 11.78 18.48
N PHE A 202 9.63 10.55 18.90
CA PHE A 202 9.25 10.25 20.27
C PHE A 202 9.67 8.84 20.67
N ASN A 203 9.69 8.59 21.99
CA ASN A 203 10.07 7.28 22.50
C ASN A 203 8.93 6.27 22.28
N ASP A 204 9.14 5.32 21.37
CA ASP A 204 8.20 4.25 21.07
C ASP A 204 8.69 2.93 21.72
N PRO A 205 7.84 2.23 22.51
CA PRO A 205 8.15 0.90 23.03
C PRO A 205 8.61 -0.12 21.98
N LEU A 206 8.25 0.09 20.70
CA LEU A 206 8.74 -0.66 19.55
C LEU A 206 10.28 -0.78 19.54
N TYR A 207 10.99 0.32 19.83
CA TYR A 207 12.45 0.36 19.73
C TYR A 207 13.10 -0.64 20.68
N ALA A 208 12.59 -0.72 21.91
CA ALA A 208 13.05 -1.69 22.90
C ALA A 208 12.71 -3.12 22.50
N TYR A 209 11.46 -3.34 22.09
CA TYR A 209 10.97 -4.69 21.78
C TYR A 209 11.76 -5.35 20.63
N TYR A 210 11.99 -4.63 19.53
CA TYR A 210 12.74 -5.17 18.39
C TYR A 210 14.24 -4.87 18.44
N SER A 211 14.75 -4.18 19.46
CA SER A 211 16.11 -3.62 19.47
C SER A 211 16.40 -2.79 18.21
N ALA A 212 15.50 -1.87 17.88
CA ALA A 212 15.52 -1.02 16.68
C ALA A 212 15.97 0.41 17.03
N TYR A 213 17.17 0.54 17.62
CA TYR A 213 17.75 1.82 18.07
C TYR A 213 18.64 2.50 17.03
N SER A 214 18.68 1.98 15.80
CA SER A 214 19.47 2.49 14.69
C SER A 214 18.63 2.52 13.42
N ALA A 215 18.91 3.45 12.51
CA ALA A 215 18.24 3.57 11.23
C ALA A 215 19.17 3.18 10.06
N PRO A 216 18.65 2.62 8.95
CA PRO A 216 17.27 2.18 8.76
C PRO A 216 17.02 0.76 9.31
N VAL A 217 15.85 0.54 9.90
CA VAL A 217 15.37 -0.80 10.31
C VAL A 217 13.90 -0.94 9.95
N SER A 218 13.52 -2.03 9.30
CA SER A 218 12.11 -2.34 9.01
C SER A 218 11.68 -3.61 9.72
N ILE A 219 10.47 -3.60 10.25
CA ILE A 219 9.80 -4.74 10.85
C ILE A 219 8.57 -5.05 10.01
N ILE A 220 8.65 -6.10 9.21
CA ILE A 220 7.56 -6.53 8.34
C ILE A 220 6.71 -7.56 9.10
N GLN A 221 5.41 -7.28 9.20
CA GLN A 221 4.41 -8.13 9.82
C GLN A 221 4.69 -8.53 11.29
N GLY A 222 5.51 -7.74 11.98
CA GLY A 222 5.94 -8.00 13.36
C GLY A 222 6.94 -9.14 13.52
N LYS A 223 7.33 -9.85 12.44
CA LYS A 223 8.23 -11.01 12.49
C LYS A 223 9.56 -10.82 11.79
N HIS A 224 9.57 -10.17 10.63
CA HIS A 224 10.78 -10.07 9.82
C HIS A 224 11.47 -8.75 10.11
N LYS A 225 12.62 -8.80 10.78
CA LYS A 225 13.44 -7.61 11.02
C LYS A 225 14.54 -7.50 9.97
N LEU A 226 14.51 -6.43 9.18
CA LEU A 226 15.52 -6.10 8.18
C LEU A 226 16.31 -4.87 8.64
N VAL A 227 17.64 -4.91 8.52
CA VAL A 227 18.53 -3.85 9.00
C VAL A 227 19.42 -3.36 7.86
N GLY A 228 19.42 -2.06 7.60
CA GLY A 228 20.22 -1.43 6.56
C GLY A 228 19.48 -1.19 5.25
N GLY A 229 20.05 -0.32 4.42
CA GLY A 229 19.52 0.08 3.10
C GLY A 229 20.41 -0.36 1.93
N ASN A 230 21.10 -1.49 2.07
CA ASN A 230 21.93 -2.06 1.00
C ASN A 230 21.09 -2.97 0.08
N GLN A 231 21.58 -3.23 -1.14
CA GLN A 231 20.83 -3.99 -2.14
C GLN A 231 20.43 -5.40 -1.70
N GLU A 232 21.27 -6.06 -0.90
CA GLU A 232 20.99 -7.39 -0.34
C GLU A 232 19.79 -7.36 0.62
N THR A 233 19.64 -6.27 1.37
CA THR A 233 18.49 -6.08 2.28
C THR A 233 17.26 -5.64 1.51
N LEU A 234 17.40 -4.71 0.57
CA LEU A 234 16.30 -4.17 -0.24
C LEU A 234 15.64 -5.27 -1.10
N SER A 235 16.41 -6.20 -1.65
CA SER A 235 15.86 -7.28 -2.48
C SER A 235 14.99 -8.28 -1.71
N GLN A 236 15.02 -8.27 -0.38
CA GLN A 236 14.20 -9.16 0.45
C GLN A 236 12.75 -8.67 0.61
N TYR A 237 12.52 -7.35 0.56
CA TYR A 237 11.19 -6.78 0.86
C TYR A 237 10.10 -7.32 -0.07
N PRO A 238 10.24 -7.29 -1.42
CA PRO A 238 9.15 -7.70 -2.29
C PRO A 238 8.73 -9.15 -2.08
N TYR A 239 9.70 -10.05 -1.89
CA TYR A 239 9.43 -11.47 -1.63
C TYR A 239 8.73 -11.68 -0.29
N ILE A 240 9.22 -11.03 0.78
CA ILE A 240 8.59 -11.12 2.10
C ILE A 240 7.16 -10.57 2.01
N VAL A 241 6.99 -9.33 1.54
CA VAL A 241 5.67 -8.68 1.43
C VAL A 241 4.70 -9.54 0.62
N GLN A 242 5.12 -10.06 -0.53
CA GLN A 242 4.30 -10.95 -1.34
C GLN A 242 3.89 -12.20 -0.55
N SER A 243 4.84 -12.88 0.10
CA SER A 243 4.53 -14.08 0.88
C SER A 243 3.55 -13.85 2.03
N GLU A 244 3.55 -12.64 2.61
CA GLU A 244 2.59 -12.26 3.64
C GLU A 244 1.21 -11.93 3.08
N LEU A 245 1.15 -11.28 1.91
CA LEU A 245 -0.10 -10.95 1.22
C LEU A 245 -0.84 -12.20 0.71
N GLU A 246 -0.12 -13.28 0.44
CA GLU A 246 -0.68 -14.58 0.03
C GLU A 246 -1.37 -15.32 1.19
N LEU A 247 -1.21 -14.86 2.44
CA LEU A 247 -1.88 -15.43 3.60
C LEU A 247 -3.33 -14.95 3.71
N LEU A 248 -4.18 -15.82 4.27
CA LEU A 248 -5.52 -15.42 4.68
C LEU A 248 -5.46 -14.58 5.95
N SER A 249 -6.29 -13.55 6.03
CA SER A 249 -6.45 -12.79 7.27
C SER A 249 -7.04 -13.69 8.36
N GLN A 250 -6.56 -13.53 9.58
CA GLN A 250 -7.13 -14.19 10.76
C GLN A 250 -8.02 -13.26 11.59
N MET A 251 -8.07 -11.98 11.24
CA MET A 251 -8.79 -10.95 11.97
C MET A 251 -9.39 -9.96 10.98
N ASP A 252 -10.65 -9.61 11.19
CA ASP A 252 -11.28 -8.48 10.53
C ASP A 252 -11.45 -7.30 11.50
N TYR A 253 -11.51 -6.10 10.95
CA TYR A 253 -11.56 -4.87 11.72
C TYR A 253 -12.61 -3.91 11.20
N SER A 254 -13.39 -3.32 12.11
CA SER A 254 -14.35 -2.28 11.80
C SER A 254 -14.24 -1.13 12.80
N VAL A 255 -13.86 0.06 12.31
CA VAL A 255 -13.87 1.28 13.13
C VAL A 255 -15.32 1.75 13.23
N LEU A 256 -15.86 1.75 14.46
CA LEU A 256 -17.23 2.18 14.71
C LEU A 256 -17.31 3.70 14.85
N ASN A 257 -16.31 4.29 15.51
CA ASN A 257 -16.11 5.72 15.60
C ASN A 257 -14.63 6.04 15.86
N ALA A 258 -14.22 7.21 15.37
CA ALA A 258 -12.96 7.86 15.73
C ALA A 258 -13.19 9.37 15.67
N THR A 259 -12.90 10.07 16.76
CA THR A 259 -13.03 11.52 16.87
C THR A 259 -11.68 12.12 17.21
N VAL A 260 -11.43 13.31 16.67
CA VAL A 260 -10.22 14.09 16.92
C VAL A 260 -10.59 15.43 17.55
N GLU A 261 -9.95 15.74 18.67
CA GLU A 261 -10.05 17.02 19.37
C GLU A 261 -8.65 17.54 19.71
N GLY A 262 -8.12 18.42 18.85
CA GLY A 262 -6.76 18.94 18.98
C GLY A 262 -5.72 17.84 18.78
N ILE A 263 -5.06 17.43 19.86
CA ILE A 263 -4.10 16.31 19.86
C ILE A 263 -4.73 14.99 20.31
N ASN A 264 -5.97 15.02 20.81
CA ASN A 264 -6.61 13.84 21.40
C ASN A 264 -7.40 13.07 20.36
N ILE A 265 -7.31 11.74 20.42
CA ILE A 265 -8.08 10.82 19.63
C ILE A 265 -8.86 9.91 20.58
N SER A 266 -10.15 9.75 20.33
CA SER A 266 -10.98 8.78 21.05
C SER A 266 -11.87 8.02 20.07
N GLY A 267 -12.24 6.79 20.43
CA GLY A 267 -13.10 5.99 19.55
C GLY A 267 -13.23 4.55 20.00
N SER A 268 -13.66 3.71 19.07
CA SER A 268 -13.84 2.28 19.28
C SER A 268 -13.69 1.49 17.99
N VAL A 269 -13.05 0.34 18.11
CA VAL A 269 -12.82 -0.60 17.02
C VAL A 269 -13.36 -1.97 17.39
N LYS A 270 -14.08 -2.59 16.46
CA LYS A 270 -14.52 -3.97 16.56
C LYS A 270 -13.48 -4.85 15.87
N LEU A 271 -12.95 -5.82 16.62
CA LEU A 271 -12.10 -6.87 16.11
C LEU A 271 -12.93 -8.16 16.01
N THR A 272 -12.83 -8.85 14.88
CA THR A 272 -13.56 -10.10 14.64
C THR A 272 -12.58 -11.19 14.22
N PRO A 273 -12.22 -12.11 15.12
CA PRO A 273 -11.42 -13.27 14.75
C PRO A 273 -12.17 -14.10 13.68
N LEU A 274 -11.47 -14.47 12.62
CA LEU A 274 -12.04 -15.22 11.50
C LEU A 274 -11.94 -16.74 11.70
N SER A 275 -11.23 -17.17 12.74
CA SER A 275 -11.17 -18.57 13.17
C SER A 275 -11.82 -18.73 14.55
N THR A 276 -12.63 -19.78 14.70
CA THR A 276 -13.25 -20.16 15.99
C THR A 276 -12.23 -20.67 17.02
N SER A 277 -11.00 -20.98 16.59
CA SER A 277 -9.89 -21.41 17.45
C SER A 277 -8.78 -20.36 17.55
N PHE A 278 -9.11 -19.08 17.34
CA PHE A 278 -8.12 -18.01 17.43
C PHE A 278 -7.55 -17.90 18.86
N ASN A 279 -6.22 -17.88 18.97
CA ASN A 279 -5.52 -17.75 20.24
C ASN A 279 -5.22 -16.27 20.54
N GLN A 280 -5.79 -15.75 21.63
CA GLN A 280 -5.65 -14.37 22.08
C GLN A 280 -4.45 -14.13 23.02
N GLU A 281 -3.67 -15.16 23.35
CA GLU A 281 -2.50 -15.00 24.22
C GLU A 281 -1.50 -13.96 23.67
N GLU A 282 -1.07 -13.06 24.56
CA GLU A 282 -0.10 -12.01 24.27
C GLU A 282 -0.54 -11.06 23.14
N LEU A 283 -1.85 -10.88 22.96
CA LEU A 283 -2.42 -10.06 21.91
C LEU A 283 -2.46 -8.58 22.33
N ILE A 284 -1.75 -7.76 21.59
CA ILE A 284 -1.70 -6.31 21.77
C ILE A 284 -2.41 -5.63 20.60
N LEU A 285 -3.38 -4.79 20.91
CA LEU A 285 -3.95 -3.84 19.95
C LEU A 285 -3.03 -2.62 19.85
N ASN A 286 -2.45 -2.42 18.68
CA ASN A 286 -1.68 -1.23 18.34
C ASN A 286 -2.58 -0.23 17.62
N LEU A 287 -2.54 1.01 18.07
CA LEU A 287 -3.14 2.15 17.40
C LEU A 287 -2.05 3.18 17.16
N ALA A 288 -1.92 3.64 15.92
CA ALA A 288 -0.95 4.68 15.55
C ALA A 288 -1.66 5.76 14.73
N VAL A 289 -1.47 7.02 15.09
CA VAL A 289 -1.85 8.14 14.22
C VAL A 289 -0.66 8.47 13.35
N ILE A 290 -0.90 8.50 12.05
CA ILE A 290 0.10 8.87 11.04
C ILE A 290 -0.27 10.20 10.39
N ASP A 291 0.75 11.02 10.20
CA ASP A 291 0.78 12.17 9.32
C ASP A 291 1.17 11.66 7.91
N LEU A 292 0.25 11.73 6.95
CA LEU A 292 0.46 11.12 5.63
C LEU A 292 1.56 11.83 4.85
N VAL A 293 1.60 13.17 4.91
CA VAL A 293 2.67 14.00 4.33
C VAL A 293 3.17 15.01 5.34
N SER A 294 4.28 14.67 5.99
CA SER A 294 4.82 15.48 7.06
C SER A 294 5.60 16.68 6.58
N THR A 295 5.59 17.76 7.37
CA THR A 295 6.45 18.93 7.14
C THR A 295 7.94 18.64 7.37
N ALA A 296 8.27 17.55 8.05
CA ALA A 296 9.65 17.12 8.25
C ALA A 296 10.25 16.52 6.99
N LEU A 297 11.52 16.81 6.72
CA LEU A 297 12.23 16.38 5.53
C LEU A 297 13.19 15.22 5.82
N ASN A 298 13.37 14.34 4.84
CA ASN A 298 14.39 13.29 4.85
C ASN A 298 15.79 13.85 4.52
N ALA A 299 16.78 12.97 4.42
CA ALA A 299 18.17 13.36 4.13
C ALA A 299 18.37 13.96 2.73
N GLU A 300 17.44 13.73 1.81
CA GLU A 300 17.46 14.23 0.43
C GLU A 300 16.59 15.50 0.25
N GLY A 301 15.93 15.96 1.32
CA GLY A 301 15.08 17.15 1.30
C GLY A 301 13.64 16.89 0.87
N GLU A 302 13.23 15.63 0.76
CA GLU A 302 11.85 15.24 0.46
C GLU A 302 11.02 15.13 1.74
N HIS A 303 9.71 15.36 1.62
CA HIS A 303 8.80 15.22 2.76
C HIS A 303 8.70 13.76 3.21
N LEU A 304 8.81 13.54 4.52
CA LEU A 304 8.58 12.24 5.12
C LEU A 304 7.09 11.90 5.03
N THR A 305 6.78 10.63 4.77
CA THR A 305 5.42 10.13 4.60
C THR A 305 5.07 9.07 5.64
N ASN A 306 3.76 8.95 5.93
CA ASN A 306 3.21 8.02 6.92
C ASN A 306 3.91 8.10 8.29
N VAL A 307 4.27 9.31 8.71
CA VAL A 307 5.03 9.56 9.93
C VAL A 307 4.14 9.30 11.13
N VAL A 308 4.56 8.39 12.00
CA VAL A 308 3.86 8.15 13.26
C VAL A 308 4.03 9.38 14.16
N ILE A 309 2.91 9.98 14.54
CA ILE A 309 2.85 11.17 15.40
C ILE A 309 2.17 10.90 16.74
N GLY A 310 1.60 9.71 16.94
CA GLY A 310 1.01 9.27 18.20
C GLY A 310 0.80 7.77 18.19
N ARG A 311 0.92 7.12 19.36
CA ARG A 311 0.73 5.67 19.48
C ARG A 311 0.10 5.28 20.80
N LYS A 312 -0.75 4.26 20.76
CA LYS A 312 -1.28 3.55 21.92
C LYS A 312 -1.12 2.05 21.73
N ARG A 313 -0.78 1.36 22.83
CA ARG A 313 -0.81 -0.09 22.93
C ARG A 313 -1.83 -0.46 24.01
N ILE A 314 -2.73 -1.38 23.69
CA ILE A 314 -3.74 -1.90 24.61
C ILE A 314 -3.55 -3.40 24.65
N ASP A 315 -3.27 -3.95 25.84
CA ASP A 315 -3.28 -5.40 26.02
C ASP A 315 -4.74 -5.87 25.95
N ILE A 316 -5.02 -6.70 24.93
CA ILE A 316 -6.32 -7.29 24.69
C ILE A 316 -6.29 -8.80 24.88
N SER A 317 -5.28 -9.34 25.57
CA SER A 317 -5.11 -10.79 25.78
C SER A 317 -6.28 -11.42 26.53
N GLU A 318 -6.93 -10.66 27.41
CA GLU A 318 -8.07 -11.11 28.23
C GLU A 318 -9.38 -10.36 27.93
N VAL A 319 -9.40 -9.51 26.89
CA VAL A 319 -10.59 -8.71 26.53
C VAL A 319 -11.56 -9.56 25.72
N ASP A 320 -12.87 -9.46 26.02
CA ASP A 320 -13.90 -10.10 25.21
C ASP A 320 -14.09 -9.36 23.87
N LEU A 321 -13.53 -9.94 22.81
CA LEU A 321 -13.63 -9.40 21.44
C LEU A 321 -15.04 -9.51 20.85
N SER A 322 -16.03 -10.09 21.54
CA SER A 322 -17.44 -9.97 21.13
C SER A 322 -17.93 -8.51 21.23
N ASN A 323 -17.27 -7.69 22.05
CA ASN A 323 -17.54 -6.26 22.20
C ASN A 323 -16.48 -5.40 21.50
N PRO A 324 -16.82 -4.18 21.06
CA PRO A 324 -15.82 -3.23 20.55
C PRO A 324 -14.84 -2.80 21.64
N VAL A 325 -13.57 -2.63 21.27
CA VAL A 325 -12.52 -2.12 22.16
C VAL A 325 -12.48 -0.60 22.04
N ALA A 326 -12.80 0.09 23.14
CA ALA A 326 -12.69 1.54 23.23
C ALA A 326 -11.22 1.98 23.38
N PHE A 327 -10.88 3.13 22.82
CA PHE A 327 -9.55 3.71 22.92
C PHE A 327 -9.61 5.22 23.13
N GLU A 328 -8.65 5.73 23.87
CA GLU A 328 -8.37 7.16 24.03
C GLU A 328 -6.87 7.35 24.22
N PHE A 329 -6.28 8.27 23.45
CA PHE A 329 -4.88 8.63 23.56
C PHE A 329 -4.59 9.98 22.89
N SER A 330 -3.42 10.55 23.17
CA SER A 330 -2.98 11.80 22.56
C SER A 330 -1.85 11.54 21.57
N ALA A 331 -1.86 12.26 20.45
CA ALA A 331 -0.71 12.46 19.61
C ALA A 331 0.29 13.42 20.27
N ASN A 332 1.52 13.41 19.78
CA ASN A 332 2.62 14.23 20.29
C ASN A 332 2.66 15.62 19.66
N VAL A 333 1.95 15.80 18.55
CA VAL A 333 1.76 17.06 17.84
C VAL A 333 0.28 17.22 17.48
N THR A 334 -0.11 18.44 17.09
CA THR A 334 -1.44 18.69 16.51
C THR A 334 -1.67 17.78 15.32
N ILE A 335 -2.81 17.10 15.30
CA ILE A 335 -3.15 16.12 14.26
C ILE A 335 -3.49 16.89 12.97
N PRO A 336 -2.78 16.65 11.85
CA PRO A 336 -3.00 17.33 10.58
C PRO A 336 -4.28 16.84 9.88
N GLU A 337 -4.75 17.61 8.89
CA GLU A 337 -6.03 17.33 8.19
C GLU A 337 -6.01 16.04 7.36
N ASP A 338 -4.82 15.63 6.91
CA ASP A 338 -4.59 14.40 6.14
C ASP A 338 -4.25 13.20 7.03
N ALA A 339 -4.33 13.33 8.35
CA ALA A 339 -3.96 12.25 9.26
C ALA A 339 -4.84 11.00 9.09
N ALA A 340 -4.25 9.84 9.36
CA ALA A 340 -4.95 8.57 9.43
C ALA A 340 -4.65 7.81 10.72
N LEU A 341 -5.59 6.98 11.14
CA LEU A 341 -5.45 6.03 12.24
C LEU A 341 -5.17 4.65 11.67
N VAL A 342 -4.00 4.10 11.97
CA VAL A 342 -3.63 2.72 11.66
C VAL A 342 -3.90 1.86 12.89
N ILE A 343 -4.67 0.78 12.70
CA ILE A 343 -5.05 -0.16 13.77
C ILE A 343 -4.65 -1.56 13.37
N PHE A 344 -3.98 -2.28 14.26
CA PHE A 344 -3.65 -3.68 14.06
C PHE A 344 -3.45 -4.43 15.37
N ALA A 345 -3.95 -5.67 15.42
CA ALA A 345 -3.69 -6.59 16.51
C ALA A 345 -2.41 -7.38 16.22
N GLN A 346 -1.58 -7.53 17.24
CA GLN A 346 -0.30 -8.20 17.14
C GLN A 346 -0.12 -9.17 18.30
N LYS A 347 0.22 -10.43 18.01
CA LYS A 347 0.84 -11.30 19.02
C LYS A 347 2.23 -10.77 19.32
N THR A 348 2.46 -10.36 20.56
CA THR A 348 3.72 -9.79 21.02
C THR A 348 4.26 -10.59 22.19
N PRO A 349 5.01 -11.68 21.94
CA PRO A 349 5.67 -12.44 22.99
C PRO A 349 6.56 -11.55 23.86
N ALA A 350 6.85 -11.97 25.10
CA ALA A 350 7.67 -11.17 26.02
C ALA A 350 9.08 -10.81 25.47
N THR A 351 9.61 -11.63 24.55
CA THR A 351 10.89 -11.37 23.87
C THR A 351 10.75 -11.62 22.39
N PHE A 352 11.25 -10.70 21.58
CA PHE A 352 11.27 -10.85 20.14
C PHE A 352 12.23 -11.95 19.71
N ALA A 353 11.68 -13.01 19.11
CA ALA A 353 12.43 -14.13 18.53
C ALA A 353 11.92 -14.47 17.11
N ASN A 354 11.55 -13.44 16.33
CA ASN A 354 10.90 -13.56 15.01
C ASN A 354 9.57 -14.35 15.04
N ASN A 355 8.89 -14.36 16.19
CA ASN A 355 7.66 -15.09 16.45
C ASN A 355 6.49 -14.17 16.83
N ALA A 356 6.68 -12.86 16.75
CA ALA A 356 5.58 -11.89 16.81
C ALA A 356 4.85 -11.87 15.47
N ILE A 357 3.53 -11.70 15.49
CA ILE A 357 2.69 -11.80 14.29
C ILE A 357 1.66 -10.68 14.32
N ILE A 358 1.60 -9.89 13.26
CA ILE A 358 0.49 -8.94 13.04
C ILE A 358 -0.66 -9.67 12.32
N TYR A 359 -1.85 -9.64 12.90
CA TYR A 359 -3.05 -10.28 12.34
C TYR A 359 -3.83 -9.28 11.48
N SER A 360 -3.27 -8.87 10.35
CA SER A 360 -3.80 -7.85 9.45
C SER A 360 -3.97 -6.50 10.16
N GLY A 361 -4.64 -5.56 9.51
CA GLY A 361 -4.96 -4.27 10.11
C GLY A 361 -5.79 -3.41 9.18
N LEU A 362 -5.92 -2.14 9.55
CA LEU A 362 -6.65 -1.16 8.77
C LEU A 362 -5.97 0.20 8.87
N GLN A 363 -6.15 1.02 7.83
CA GLN A 363 -5.87 2.44 7.86
C GLN A 363 -7.19 3.18 7.68
N TYR A 364 -7.54 4.02 8.65
CA TYR A 364 -8.79 4.77 8.71
C TYR A 364 -8.51 6.27 8.64
N PRO A 365 -9.00 7.00 7.61
CA PRO A 365 -8.85 8.45 7.54
C PRO A 365 -9.50 9.14 8.74
N LEU A 366 -8.82 10.09 9.37
CA LEU A 366 -9.37 10.85 10.49
C LEU A 366 -10.04 12.14 10.00
N ALA A 367 -11.25 12.41 10.50
CA ALA A 367 -11.94 13.66 10.23
C ALA A 367 -11.55 14.72 11.28
N VAL A 368 -10.61 15.60 10.94
CA VAL A 368 -10.20 16.72 11.82
C VAL A 368 -11.14 17.92 11.57
N LYS A 369 -11.87 18.36 12.60
CA LYS A 369 -12.71 19.55 12.48
C LYS A 369 -11.83 20.81 12.45
N LYS A 370 -12.00 21.66 11.42
CA LYS A 370 -11.41 22.99 11.41
C LYS A 370 -11.88 23.76 12.65
N GLY A 371 -10.93 24.18 13.48
CA GLY A 371 -11.19 25.20 14.48
C GLY A 371 -11.69 26.44 13.75
N GLY A 372 -12.96 26.81 13.94
CA GLY A 372 -13.49 28.06 13.44
C GLY A 372 -12.66 29.20 14.03
N SER A 373 -12.01 29.97 13.18
CA SER A 373 -11.48 31.29 13.55
C SER A 373 -12.64 32.12 14.11
N GLN A 374 -12.61 32.41 15.41
CA GLN A 374 -13.34 33.53 16.00
C GLN A 374 -12.46 34.77 15.97
#